data_AF-A0A9X3CZI4-F1
#
_entry.id   AF-A0A9X3CZI4-F1
#
_cell.length_a   1.000
_cell.length_b   1.000
_cell.length_c   1.000
_cell.angle_alpha   90.00
_cell.angle_beta   90.00
_cell.angle_gamma   90.00
#
_symmetry.space_group_name_H-M   'P 1'
#
loop_
_entity.id
_entity.type
_entity.pdbx_description
1 polymer ?
#
loop_
_entity_poly.entity_id
_entity_poly.type
_entity_poly.pdbx_seq_one_letter_code
_entity_poly.pdbx_strand_id
1 'polypeptide(L)'
;LIPTGLHHLIYTPFLYTSLGGAVEVGGQLYEGARNIYYAEIADPTVKVLSESVIWDARGISKMFGLLGACLAMYHTAKPENKGKVKAILIPAAVTSFIAGVTEPIEFSFMFVAPLLFVVHAGLSGLSFVVLNLFDVRAIGPNGMIDFLLFNLPLGIEKTSWPMYIVVGLMFFVAYYVIFRFLITKFKFKTIGREDEGNETKLYSKKEYNESKTKDKQETPAAQGDDGLAGVIVNALGGAENIQTVTNCYTRLRLTVDKPELVDEAVLKGQTGANGVIIKDKNVQVVYGLQVTSVRKAVDNYLGLEGTE
;
A
#
# COMPACT_ATOMS: atom_id res chain seq x y z
N LEU A 1 4.11 -6.23 11.32
CA LEU A 1 5.19 -5.22 11.19
C LEU A 1 5.24 -4.54 9.83
N ILE A 2 4.63 -5.13 8.78
CA ILE A 2 4.44 -4.49 7.47
C ILE A 2 3.87 -3.06 7.58
N PRO A 3 2.83 -2.80 8.40
CA PRO A 3 2.16 -1.49 8.42
C PRO A 3 3.03 -0.35 8.93
N THR A 4 4.07 -0.69 9.69
CA THR A 4 5.01 0.24 10.31
C THR A 4 6.34 0.30 9.58
N GLY A 5 6.53 -0.46 8.49
CA GLY A 5 7.83 -0.61 7.81
C GLY A 5 8.89 -1.41 8.59
N LEU A 6 8.70 -1.61 9.90
CA LEU A 6 9.64 -2.33 10.79
C LEU A 6 9.88 -3.80 10.42
N HIS A 7 9.14 -4.37 9.48
CA HIS A 7 9.37 -5.73 9.01
C HIS A 7 10.77 -5.92 8.37
N HIS A 8 11.34 -4.87 7.77
CA HIS A 8 12.72 -4.88 7.28
C HIS A 8 13.75 -5.13 8.38
N LEU A 9 13.51 -4.65 9.60
CA LEU A 9 14.41 -4.89 10.73
C LEU A 9 14.41 -6.34 11.20
N ILE A 10 13.30 -7.06 10.98
CA ILE A 10 13.18 -8.45 11.41
C ILE A 10 13.75 -9.39 10.37
N TYR A 11 13.35 -9.29 9.09
CA TYR A 11 13.79 -10.29 8.12
C TYR A 11 15.26 -10.12 7.70
N THR A 12 15.80 -8.89 7.71
CA THR A 12 17.16 -8.61 7.21
C THR A 12 18.24 -9.39 7.99
N PRO A 13 18.21 -9.47 9.34
CA PRO A 13 19.09 -10.36 10.10
C PRO A 13 19.06 -11.82 9.63
N PHE A 14 17.88 -12.40 9.39
CA PHE A 14 17.80 -13.78 8.90
C PHE A 14 18.36 -13.95 7.48
N LEU A 15 18.35 -12.90 6.66
CA LEU A 15 18.89 -12.98 5.30
C LEU A 15 20.42 -12.85 5.27
N TYR A 16 21.02 -12.10 6.19
CA TYR A 16 22.42 -11.66 6.06
C TYR A 16 23.30 -11.88 7.28
N THR A 17 22.79 -12.48 8.36
CA THR A 17 23.57 -12.84 9.55
C THR A 17 23.32 -14.29 9.96
N SER A 18 24.10 -14.77 10.92
CA SER A 18 24.01 -16.14 11.46
C SER A 18 22.63 -16.54 11.99
N LEU A 19 21.72 -15.60 12.25
CA LEU A 19 20.32 -15.90 12.58
C LEU A 19 19.61 -16.71 11.47
N GLY A 20 20.00 -16.49 10.22
CA GLY A 20 19.50 -17.26 9.09
C GLY A 20 20.07 -18.66 8.97
N GLY A 21 21.12 -18.97 9.73
CA GLY A 21 21.96 -20.15 9.56
C GLY A 21 23.37 -19.81 9.09
N ALA A 22 24.24 -20.82 9.15
CA ALA A 22 25.62 -20.77 8.70
C ALA A 22 25.97 -22.09 7.99
N VAL A 23 26.50 -22.02 6.77
CA VAL A 23 26.80 -23.18 5.92
C VAL A 23 28.16 -22.97 5.28
N GLU A 24 28.98 -24.02 5.24
CA GLU A 24 30.23 -24.02 4.48
C GLU A 24 29.95 -24.46 3.03
N VAL A 25 30.32 -23.61 2.07
CA VAL A 25 30.19 -23.87 0.63
C VAL A 25 31.56 -23.65 0.00
N GLY A 26 32.09 -24.67 -0.69
CA GLY A 26 33.42 -24.59 -1.31
C GLY A 26 34.58 -24.25 -0.34
N GLY A 27 34.48 -24.63 0.94
CA GLY A 27 35.49 -24.33 1.96
C GLY A 27 35.42 -22.92 2.56
N GLN A 28 34.38 -22.14 2.22
CA GLN A 28 34.11 -20.83 2.82
C GLN A 28 32.81 -20.87 3.63
N LEU A 29 32.83 -20.30 4.84
CA LEU A 29 31.66 -20.17 5.69
C LEU A 29 30.81 -18.97 5.25
N TYR A 30 29.54 -19.22 4.94
CA TYR A 30 28.55 -18.19 4.64
C TYR A 30 27.48 -18.15 5.72
N GLU A 31 27.14 -16.95 6.19
CA GLU A 31 26.10 -16.70 7.18
C GLU A 31 24.93 -15.93 6.57
N GLY A 32 23.71 -16.31 6.93
CA GLY A 32 22.48 -15.68 6.44
C GLY A 32 21.94 -16.32 5.18
N ALA A 33 20.62 -16.51 5.15
CA ALA A 33 19.94 -17.30 4.14
C ALA A 33 20.17 -16.83 2.70
N ARG A 34 20.27 -15.51 2.48
CA ARG A 34 20.51 -14.95 1.16
C ARG A 34 21.95 -15.16 0.69
N ASN A 35 22.91 -15.03 1.61
CA ASN A 35 24.32 -15.25 1.30
C ASN A 35 24.57 -16.74 1.01
N ILE A 36 24.01 -17.62 1.85
CA ILE A 36 24.04 -19.08 1.65
C ILE A 36 23.42 -19.44 0.31
N TYR A 37 22.22 -18.94 0.00
CA TYR A 37 21.57 -19.16 -1.29
C TYR A 37 22.47 -18.78 -2.47
N TYR A 38 23.08 -17.59 -2.46
CA TYR A 38 23.93 -17.16 -3.58
C TYR A 38 25.19 -18.00 -3.74
N ALA A 39 25.80 -18.45 -2.63
CA ALA A 39 26.93 -19.36 -2.68
C ALA A 39 26.53 -20.72 -3.26
N GLU A 40 25.40 -21.28 -2.81
CA GLU A 40 24.92 -22.61 -3.22
C GLU A 40 24.45 -22.68 -4.67
N ILE A 41 23.89 -21.61 -5.22
CA ILE A 41 23.53 -21.59 -6.65
C ILE A 41 24.75 -21.51 -7.56
N ALA A 42 25.86 -20.94 -7.05
CA ALA A 42 27.11 -20.82 -7.78
C ALA A 42 27.96 -22.10 -7.72
N ASP A 43 27.73 -22.96 -6.73
CA ASP A 43 28.44 -24.23 -6.57
C ASP A 43 27.70 -25.39 -7.30
N PRO A 44 28.30 -26.01 -8.33
CA PRO A 44 27.69 -27.11 -9.07
C PRO A 44 27.65 -28.43 -8.27
N THR A 45 28.41 -28.55 -7.19
CA THR A 45 28.41 -29.75 -6.32
C THR A 45 27.19 -29.79 -5.41
N VAL A 46 26.58 -28.63 -5.13
CA VAL A 46 25.34 -28.53 -4.36
C VAL A 46 24.18 -29.05 -5.19
N LYS A 47 23.63 -30.19 -4.79
CA LYS A 47 22.48 -30.82 -5.47
C LYS A 47 21.14 -30.25 -5.04
N VAL A 48 21.00 -29.94 -3.75
CA VAL A 48 19.79 -29.39 -3.12
C VAL A 48 20.23 -28.22 -2.25
N LEU A 49 19.50 -27.12 -2.29
CA LEU A 49 19.79 -25.95 -1.46
C LEU A 49 19.55 -26.25 0.03
N SER A 50 20.26 -25.53 0.89
CA SER A 50 20.19 -25.67 2.34
C SER A 50 18.82 -25.29 2.92
N GLU A 51 18.53 -25.85 4.11
CA GLU A 51 17.34 -25.49 4.91
C GLU A 51 17.24 -24.01 5.22
N SER A 52 18.40 -23.34 5.35
CA SER A 52 18.50 -21.90 5.58
C SER A 52 17.70 -21.07 4.57
N VAL A 53 17.58 -21.52 3.31
CA VAL A 53 16.84 -20.82 2.24
C VAL A 53 15.36 -20.59 2.59
N ILE A 54 14.79 -21.34 3.54
CA ILE A 54 13.41 -21.15 3.97
C ILE A 54 13.13 -19.71 4.46
N TRP A 55 14.12 -19.06 5.08
CA TRP A 55 13.97 -17.67 5.55
C TRP A 55 13.76 -16.67 4.41
N ASP A 56 14.09 -17.07 3.18
CA ASP A 56 13.90 -16.27 1.97
C ASP A 56 12.78 -16.81 1.05
N ALA A 57 12.16 -17.93 1.40
CA ALA A 57 10.99 -18.53 0.72
C ALA A 57 9.69 -17.74 0.93
N ARG A 58 9.81 -16.42 1.07
CA ARG A 58 8.72 -15.45 0.97
C ARG A 58 8.10 -15.59 -0.42
N GLY A 59 6.79 -15.49 -0.52
CA GLY A 59 6.10 -15.40 -1.80
C GLY A 59 4.75 -16.11 -1.87
N ILE A 60 4.52 -17.16 -1.07
CA ILE A 60 3.25 -17.91 -1.09
C ILE A 60 2.04 -16.99 -0.82
N SER A 61 2.13 -16.16 0.22
CA SER A 61 1.07 -15.20 0.55
C SER A 61 0.87 -14.15 -0.56
N LYS A 62 1.94 -13.68 -1.19
CA LYS A 62 1.92 -12.64 -2.23
C LYS A 62 1.38 -13.15 -3.57
N MET A 63 1.79 -14.36 -3.96
CA MET A 63 1.49 -14.96 -5.26
C MET A 63 0.19 -15.77 -5.25
N PHE A 64 -0.23 -16.31 -4.10
CA PHE A 64 -1.39 -17.21 -4.04
C PHE A 64 -2.38 -16.81 -2.96
N GLY A 65 -1.92 -16.63 -1.73
CA GLY A 65 -2.81 -16.36 -0.59
C GLY A 65 -3.68 -15.11 -0.80
N LEU A 66 -3.05 -13.98 -1.15
CA LEU A 66 -3.76 -12.72 -1.38
C LEU A 66 -4.65 -12.75 -2.63
N LEU A 67 -4.35 -13.59 -3.63
CA LEU A 67 -5.29 -13.83 -4.74
C LEU A 67 -6.58 -14.49 -4.23
N GLY A 68 -6.45 -15.47 -3.34
CA GLY A 68 -7.59 -16.11 -2.66
C GLY A 68 -8.38 -15.12 -1.81
N ALA A 69 -7.69 -14.24 -1.08
CA ALA A 69 -8.31 -13.17 -0.30
C ALA A 69 -9.06 -12.16 -1.19
N CYS A 70 -8.46 -11.73 -2.31
CA CYS A 70 -9.11 -10.86 -3.29
C CYS A 70 -10.38 -11.49 -3.86
N LEU A 71 -10.33 -12.78 -4.20
CA LEU A 71 -11.51 -13.50 -4.69
C LEU A 71 -12.61 -13.58 -3.61
N ALA A 72 -12.25 -13.81 -2.35
CA ALA A 72 -13.19 -13.82 -1.23
C ALA A 72 -13.84 -12.44 -1.03
N MET A 73 -13.06 -11.36 -1.06
CA MET A 73 -13.58 -9.99 -0.96
C MET A 73 -14.52 -9.66 -2.13
N TYR A 74 -14.14 -10.02 -3.37
CA TYR A 74 -15.00 -9.83 -4.54
C TYR A 74 -16.32 -10.60 -4.44
N HIS A 75 -16.29 -11.86 -4.01
CA HIS A 75 -17.49 -12.67 -3.85
C HIS A 75 -18.41 -12.23 -2.71
N THR A 76 -17.86 -11.54 -1.72
CA THR A 76 -18.62 -11.04 -0.57
C THR A 76 -19.04 -9.58 -0.73
N ALA A 77 -18.56 -8.85 -1.74
CA ALA A 77 -19.01 -7.50 -2.05
C ALA A 77 -20.51 -7.46 -2.40
N LYS A 78 -21.15 -6.32 -2.10
CA LYS A 78 -22.54 -6.07 -2.50
C LYS A 78 -22.67 -6.08 -4.03
N PRO A 79 -23.76 -6.63 -4.60
CA PRO A 79 -23.95 -6.74 -6.05
C PRO A 79 -23.67 -5.45 -6.83
N GLU A 80 -24.18 -4.34 -6.33
CA GLU A 80 -24.03 -2.98 -6.87
C GLU A 80 -22.57 -2.49 -6.88
N ASN A 81 -21.73 -2.99 -5.97
CA ASN A 81 -20.34 -2.59 -5.83
C ASN A 81 -19.35 -3.52 -6.55
N LYS A 82 -19.80 -4.65 -7.09
CA LYS A 82 -18.91 -5.64 -7.73
C LYS A 82 -18.10 -5.07 -8.89
N GLY A 83 -18.65 -4.13 -9.64
CA GLY A 83 -17.93 -3.44 -10.72
C GLY A 83 -16.71 -2.68 -10.20
N LYS A 84 -16.91 -1.84 -9.18
CA LYS A 84 -15.86 -1.06 -8.51
C LYS A 84 -14.83 -1.97 -7.85
N VAL A 85 -15.29 -2.97 -7.09
CA VAL A 85 -14.40 -3.92 -6.40
C VAL A 85 -13.51 -4.67 -7.38
N LYS A 86 -14.07 -5.13 -8.51
CA LYS A 86 -13.29 -5.80 -9.56
C LYS A 86 -12.21 -4.87 -10.14
N ALA A 87 -12.54 -3.61 -10.38
CA ALA A 87 -11.61 -2.61 -10.91
C ALA A 87 -10.44 -2.30 -9.95
N ILE A 88 -10.63 -2.50 -8.65
CA ILE A 88 -9.61 -2.25 -7.61
C ILE A 88 -8.79 -3.51 -7.32
N LEU A 89 -9.47 -4.64 -7.09
CA LEU A 89 -8.81 -5.87 -6.66
C LEU A 89 -8.01 -6.56 -7.77
N ILE A 90 -8.42 -6.46 -9.05
CA ILE A 90 -7.67 -7.10 -10.14
C ILE A 90 -6.28 -6.47 -10.30
N PRO A 91 -6.13 -5.13 -10.47
CA PRO A 91 -4.80 -4.53 -10.57
C PRO A 91 -3.94 -4.84 -9.33
N ALA A 92 -4.51 -4.71 -8.13
CA ALA A 92 -3.79 -5.00 -6.88
C ALA A 92 -3.31 -6.47 -6.83
N ALA A 93 -4.18 -7.42 -7.19
CA ALA A 93 -3.86 -8.84 -7.27
C ALA A 93 -2.75 -9.12 -8.28
N VAL A 94 -2.81 -8.50 -9.47
CA VAL A 94 -1.79 -8.66 -10.51
C VAL A 94 -0.45 -8.08 -10.05
N THR A 95 -0.43 -6.89 -9.44
CA THR A 95 0.79 -6.29 -8.89
C THR A 95 1.40 -7.15 -7.79
N SER A 96 0.58 -7.66 -6.86
CA SER A 96 1.02 -8.59 -5.81
C SER A 96 1.61 -9.88 -6.38
N PHE A 97 0.96 -10.44 -7.40
CA PHE A 97 1.43 -11.67 -8.04
C PHE A 97 2.75 -11.48 -8.78
N ILE A 98 2.86 -10.44 -9.60
CA ILE A 98 4.01 -10.22 -10.48
C ILE A 98 5.21 -9.67 -9.70
N ALA A 99 4.98 -8.60 -8.93
CA ALA A 99 6.03 -7.79 -8.30
C ALA A 99 6.07 -7.91 -6.78
N GLY A 100 5.20 -8.73 -6.17
CA GLY A 100 5.25 -9.01 -4.74
C GLY A 100 4.86 -7.83 -3.84
N VAL A 101 4.24 -6.79 -4.40
CA VAL A 101 3.73 -5.60 -3.70
C VAL A 101 2.32 -5.89 -3.18
N THR A 102 2.19 -6.04 -1.87
CA THR A 102 0.97 -6.54 -1.22
C THR A 102 0.13 -5.45 -0.56
N GLU A 103 0.74 -4.28 -0.32
CA GLU A 103 0.17 -3.16 0.43
C GLU A 103 -1.19 -2.71 -0.12
N PRO A 104 -1.41 -2.58 -1.44
CA PRO A 104 -2.71 -2.18 -1.97
C PRO A 104 -3.85 -3.14 -1.57
N ILE A 105 -3.55 -4.43 -1.40
CA ILE A 105 -4.53 -5.43 -0.95
C ILE A 105 -4.65 -5.39 0.56
N GLU A 106 -3.52 -5.43 1.28
CA GLU A 106 -3.51 -5.50 2.75
C GLU A 106 -4.18 -4.29 3.39
N PHE A 107 -3.92 -3.09 2.87
CA PHE A 107 -4.52 -1.86 3.40
C PHE A 107 -6.04 -1.80 3.19
N SER A 108 -6.57 -2.54 2.20
CA SER A 108 -8.02 -2.59 1.94
C SER A 108 -8.82 -3.31 3.04
N PHE A 109 -8.18 -4.15 3.86
CA PHE A 109 -8.86 -4.89 4.93
C PHE A 109 -8.24 -4.70 6.31
N MET A 110 -6.98 -4.31 6.42
CA MET A 110 -6.28 -4.27 7.71
C MET A 110 -6.89 -3.28 8.71
N PHE A 111 -7.32 -2.10 8.25
CA PHE A 111 -7.88 -1.07 9.12
C PHE A 111 -9.36 -1.30 9.44
N VAL A 112 -10.11 -1.93 8.51
CA VAL A 112 -11.54 -2.20 8.66
C VAL A 112 -11.82 -3.56 9.32
N ALA A 113 -10.88 -4.50 9.24
CA ALA A 113 -10.97 -5.85 9.77
C ALA A 113 -9.60 -6.36 10.24
N PRO A 114 -9.07 -5.85 11.38
CA PRO A 114 -7.74 -6.23 11.89
C PRO A 114 -7.56 -7.75 12.09
N LEU A 115 -8.63 -8.48 12.41
CA LEU A 115 -8.58 -9.94 12.54
C LEU A 115 -8.16 -10.62 11.24
N LEU A 116 -8.61 -10.13 10.08
CA LEU A 116 -8.19 -10.68 8.77
C LEU A 116 -6.68 -10.49 8.55
N PHE A 117 -6.11 -9.40 9.07
CA PHE A 117 -4.67 -9.17 9.01
C PHE A 117 -3.87 -10.09 9.93
N VAL A 118 -4.35 -10.35 11.14
CA VAL A 118 -3.75 -11.35 12.04
C VAL A 118 -3.77 -12.73 11.39
N VAL A 119 -4.90 -13.12 10.81
CA VAL A 119 -5.04 -14.40 10.09
C VAL A 119 -4.14 -14.45 8.87
N HIS A 120 -4.05 -13.37 8.09
CA HIS A 120 -3.10 -13.27 6.97
C HIS A 120 -1.66 -13.49 7.44
N ALA A 121 -1.23 -12.85 8.52
CA ALA A 121 0.11 -13.01 9.06
C ALA A 121 0.38 -14.45 9.53
N GLY A 122 -0.59 -15.07 10.21
CA GLY A 122 -0.50 -16.46 10.64
C GLY A 122 -0.39 -17.44 9.48
N LEU A 123 -1.24 -17.29 8.45
CA LEU A 123 -1.19 -18.12 7.24
C LEU A 123 0.12 -17.89 6.46
N SER A 124 0.60 -16.65 6.39
CA SER A 124 1.88 -16.36 5.74
C SER A 124 3.06 -16.97 6.48
N GLY A 125 3.02 -17.10 7.81
CA GLY A 125 4.04 -17.84 8.56
C GLY A 125 3.91 -19.35 8.38
N LEU A 126 2.67 -19.86 8.40
CA LEU A 126 2.37 -21.27 8.20
C LEU A 126 2.87 -21.78 6.84
N SER A 127 2.84 -20.95 5.79
CA SER A 127 3.38 -21.37 4.50
C SER A 127 4.87 -21.71 4.53
N PHE A 128 5.66 -21.04 5.38
CA PHE A 128 7.09 -21.37 5.56
C PHE A 128 7.23 -22.74 6.20
N VAL A 129 6.43 -23.01 7.23
CA VAL A 129 6.42 -24.32 7.90
C VAL A 129 6.06 -25.42 6.90
N VAL A 130 4.99 -25.22 6.10
CA VAL A 130 4.55 -26.20 5.10
C VAL A 130 5.62 -26.42 4.03
N LEU A 131 6.22 -25.36 3.49
CA LEU A 131 7.31 -25.48 2.52
C LEU A 131 8.50 -26.26 3.11
N ASN A 132 8.87 -25.99 4.36
CA ASN A 132 9.97 -26.70 5.01
C ASN A 132 9.64 -28.18 5.25
N LEU A 133 8.41 -28.52 5.64
CA LEU A 133 7.95 -29.91 5.82
C LEU A 133 7.97 -30.73 4.52
N PHE A 134 7.86 -30.08 3.37
CA PHE A 134 7.91 -30.71 2.05
C PHE A 134 9.29 -30.57 1.37
N ASP A 135 10.33 -30.15 2.11
CA ASP A 135 11.69 -29.91 1.60
C ASP A 135 11.72 -29.02 0.35
N VAL A 136 10.85 -28.00 0.33
CA VAL A 136 10.81 -27.03 -0.77
C VAL A 136 11.82 -25.92 -0.50
N ARG A 137 12.77 -25.78 -1.42
CA ARG A 137 13.82 -24.74 -1.37
C ARG A 137 13.62 -23.62 -2.39
N ALA A 138 12.49 -23.64 -3.09
CA ALA A 138 12.16 -22.61 -4.05
C ALA A 138 11.80 -21.29 -3.36
N ILE A 139 12.22 -20.17 -3.94
CA ILE A 139 11.99 -18.83 -3.39
C ILE A 139 11.24 -17.94 -4.39
N GLY A 140 10.36 -17.05 -3.92
CA GLY A 140 9.69 -16.05 -4.75
C GLY A 140 9.57 -14.71 -4.03
N PRO A 141 10.66 -14.15 -3.48
CA PRO A 141 10.61 -13.13 -2.44
C PRO A 141 9.86 -11.86 -2.88
N ASN A 142 9.99 -11.49 -4.16
CA ASN A 142 9.31 -10.36 -4.78
C ASN A 142 8.27 -10.78 -5.82
N GLY A 143 7.68 -11.97 -5.70
CA GLY A 143 6.61 -12.44 -6.58
C GLY A 143 7.08 -13.29 -7.76
N MET A 144 6.26 -13.36 -8.80
CA MET A 144 6.40 -14.31 -9.90
C MET A 144 7.68 -14.09 -10.71
N ILE A 145 8.12 -12.83 -10.92
CA ILE A 145 9.34 -12.57 -11.68
C ILE A 145 10.55 -13.22 -10.98
N ASP A 146 10.71 -12.95 -9.69
CA ASP A 146 11.77 -13.55 -8.88
C ASP A 146 11.64 -15.07 -8.83
N PHE A 147 10.42 -15.59 -8.67
CA PHE A 147 10.19 -17.03 -8.69
C PHE A 147 10.70 -17.67 -9.99
N LEU A 148 10.43 -17.08 -11.15
CA LEU A 148 10.90 -17.61 -12.41
C LEU A 148 12.42 -17.55 -12.53
N LEU A 149 13.01 -16.40 -12.17
CA LEU A 149 14.45 -16.18 -12.30
C LEU A 149 15.27 -17.04 -11.33
N PHE A 150 14.77 -17.26 -10.12
CA PHE A 150 15.53 -17.98 -9.09
C PHE A 150 15.31 -19.49 -9.11
N ASN A 151 14.22 -20.01 -9.68
CA ASN A 151 13.95 -21.44 -9.59
C ASN A 151 14.05 -22.21 -10.90
N LEU A 152 13.57 -21.65 -12.02
CA LEU A 152 13.58 -22.38 -13.30
C LEU A 152 15.01 -22.71 -13.77
N PRO A 153 15.98 -21.78 -13.74
CA PRO A 153 17.35 -22.07 -14.16
C PRO A 153 18.05 -23.11 -13.29
N LEU A 154 17.67 -23.22 -12.01
CA LEU A 154 18.27 -24.17 -11.07
C LEU A 154 17.73 -25.60 -11.22
N GLY A 155 16.63 -25.76 -11.95
CA GLY A 155 15.98 -27.05 -12.14
C GLY A 155 15.15 -27.51 -10.94
N ILE A 156 14.45 -28.61 -11.15
CA ILE A 156 13.52 -29.18 -10.16
C ILE A 156 14.27 -29.75 -8.96
N GLU A 157 15.37 -30.48 -9.19
CA GLU A 157 16.11 -31.16 -8.12
C GLU A 157 16.68 -30.21 -7.07
N LYS A 158 17.19 -29.04 -7.50
CA LYS A 158 17.84 -28.09 -6.59
C LYS A 158 16.83 -27.33 -5.70
N THR A 159 15.59 -27.15 -6.15
CA THR A 159 14.63 -26.23 -5.51
C THR A 159 13.28 -26.84 -5.13
N SER A 160 12.87 -27.94 -5.76
CA SER A 160 11.52 -28.52 -5.64
C SER A 160 10.41 -27.53 -6.03
N TRP A 161 10.66 -26.61 -6.96
CA TRP A 161 9.70 -25.55 -7.34
C TRP A 161 8.31 -26.01 -7.81
N PRO A 162 8.10 -27.21 -8.41
CA PRO A 162 6.74 -27.67 -8.70
C PRO A 162 5.91 -27.85 -7.43
N MET A 163 6.51 -28.34 -6.35
CA MET A 163 5.84 -28.48 -5.05
C MET A 163 5.51 -27.12 -4.43
N TYR A 164 6.36 -26.10 -4.65
CA TYR A 164 6.04 -24.72 -4.27
C TYR A 164 4.72 -24.24 -4.87
N ILE A 165 4.45 -24.56 -6.14
CA ILE A 165 3.18 -24.22 -6.81
C ILE A 165 2.01 -24.97 -6.20
N VAL A 166 2.18 -26.27 -5.90
CA VAL A 166 1.14 -27.08 -5.24
C VAL A 166 0.78 -26.50 -3.88
N VAL A 167 1.77 -26.17 -3.05
CA VAL A 167 1.59 -25.49 -1.77
C VAL A 167 0.93 -24.13 -1.98
N GLY A 168 1.36 -23.37 -2.98
CA GLY A 168 0.74 -22.11 -3.36
C GLY A 168 -0.76 -22.24 -3.62
N LEU A 169 -1.17 -23.18 -4.46
CA LEU A 169 -2.58 -23.45 -4.77
C LEU A 169 -3.37 -23.90 -3.54
N MET A 170 -2.78 -24.72 -2.66
CA MET A 170 -3.38 -25.07 -1.37
C MET A 170 -3.66 -23.81 -0.53
N PHE A 171 -2.69 -22.90 -0.43
CA PHE A 171 -2.85 -21.65 0.31
C PHE A 171 -3.84 -20.69 -0.37
N PHE A 172 -3.92 -20.65 -1.70
CA PHE A 172 -4.97 -19.90 -2.40
C PHE A 172 -6.37 -20.33 -1.92
N VAL A 173 -6.62 -21.65 -1.88
CA VAL A 173 -7.91 -22.20 -1.42
C VAL A 173 -8.12 -21.90 0.05
N ALA A 174 -7.11 -22.11 0.90
CA ALA A 174 -7.19 -21.84 2.34
C ALA A 174 -7.54 -20.38 2.62
N TYR A 175 -6.83 -19.43 1.99
CA TYR A 175 -7.12 -18.01 2.10
C TYR A 175 -8.54 -17.68 1.64
N TYR A 176 -8.96 -18.19 0.48
CA TYR A 176 -10.32 -17.95 -0.01
C TYR A 176 -11.40 -18.41 0.98
N VAL A 177 -11.30 -19.65 1.46
CA VAL A 177 -12.28 -20.23 2.39
C VAL A 177 -12.30 -19.48 3.71
N ILE A 178 -11.12 -19.25 4.30
CA ILE A 178 -11.00 -18.59 5.62
C ILE A 178 -11.47 -17.14 5.54
N PHE A 179 -11.01 -16.37 4.54
CA PHE A 179 -11.43 -14.97 4.38
C PHE A 179 -12.93 -14.89 4.15
N ARG A 180 -13.49 -15.69 3.24
CA ARG A 180 -14.92 -15.67 2.95
C ARG A 180 -15.74 -16.03 4.19
N PHE A 181 -15.33 -17.04 4.93
CA PHE A 181 -15.97 -17.43 6.19
C PHE A 181 -15.94 -16.28 7.21
N LEU A 182 -14.77 -15.69 7.47
CA LEU A 182 -14.64 -14.62 8.46
C LEU A 182 -15.39 -13.35 8.05
N ILE A 183 -15.31 -12.94 6.78
CA ILE A 183 -16.02 -11.76 6.26
C ILE A 183 -17.53 -11.92 6.42
N THR A 184 -18.08 -13.09 6.12
CA THR A 184 -19.52 -13.34 6.22
C THR A 184 -19.97 -13.54 7.66
N LYS A 185 -19.22 -14.29 8.47
CA LYS A 185 -19.52 -14.60 9.87
C LYS A 185 -19.52 -13.35 10.75
N PHE A 186 -18.51 -12.50 10.61
CA PHE A 186 -18.34 -11.27 11.40
C PHE A 186 -18.86 -10.02 10.71
N LYS A 187 -19.42 -10.17 9.51
CA LYS A 187 -19.97 -9.08 8.69
C LYS A 187 -18.97 -7.94 8.48
N PHE A 188 -17.69 -8.27 8.27
CA PHE A 188 -16.64 -7.26 8.05
C PHE A 188 -16.98 -6.35 6.85
N LYS A 189 -16.67 -5.06 7.01
CA LYS A 189 -16.85 -4.00 6.03
C LYS A 189 -15.64 -3.92 5.10
N THR A 190 -15.26 -5.07 4.52
CA THR A 190 -14.24 -5.09 3.46
C THR A 190 -14.71 -4.31 2.25
N ILE A 191 -13.79 -3.97 1.35
CA ILE A 191 -14.10 -3.17 0.16
C ILE A 191 -15.37 -3.65 -0.58
N GLY A 192 -16.28 -2.72 -0.86
CA GLY A 192 -17.59 -2.99 -1.48
C GLY A 192 -18.66 -3.59 -0.55
N ARG A 193 -18.40 -3.68 0.76
CA ARG A 193 -19.39 -4.03 1.80
C ARG A 193 -19.73 -2.85 2.74
N GLU A 194 -19.23 -1.66 2.43
CA GLU A 194 -19.49 -0.41 3.15
C GLU A 194 -20.98 -0.03 3.10
N ASP A 195 -21.43 0.75 4.09
CA ASP A 195 -22.79 1.31 4.09
C ASP A 195 -22.89 2.43 3.05
N GLU A 196 -24.10 2.65 2.52
CA GLU A 196 -24.34 3.66 1.47
C GLU A 196 -23.81 5.04 1.91
N GLY A 197 -22.98 5.66 1.06
CA GLY A 197 -22.36 6.97 1.33
C GLY A 197 -20.94 6.94 1.91
N ASN A 198 -20.46 5.80 2.43
CA ASN A 198 -19.08 5.62 2.93
C ASN A 198 -18.23 4.76 1.97
N GLU A 199 -18.47 4.91 0.66
CA GLU A 199 -17.72 4.15 -0.33
C GLU A 199 -16.28 4.64 -0.44
N THR A 200 -15.31 3.74 -0.37
CA THR A 200 -13.93 4.02 -0.77
C THR A 200 -13.89 4.29 -2.29
N LYS A 201 -14.11 5.54 -2.70
CA LYS A 201 -14.06 5.96 -4.11
C LYS A 201 -12.61 6.02 -4.58
N LEU A 202 -12.22 5.06 -5.42
CA LEU A 202 -11.04 5.18 -6.28
C LEU A 202 -11.53 5.58 -7.67
N TYR A 203 -11.15 6.79 -8.10
CA TYR A 203 -11.36 7.26 -9.47
C TYR A 203 -10.54 6.39 -10.43
N SER A 204 -11.16 5.77 -11.42
CA SER A 204 -10.43 5.10 -12.51
C SER A 204 -9.62 6.12 -13.33
N LYS A 205 -8.59 5.70 -14.08
CA LYS A 205 -7.89 6.60 -15.03
C LYS A 205 -8.86 7.27 -16.01
N LYS A 206 -9.96 6.59 -16.34
CA LYS A 206 -11.01 7.13 -17.21
C LYS A 206 -11.84 8.20 -16.48
N GLU A 207 -12.19 7.98 -15.21
CA GLU A 207 -12.87 8.98 -14.36
C GLU A 207 -11.94 10.13 -13.94
N TYR A 208 -10.63 9.92 -13.85
CA TYR A 208 -9.61 10.97 -13.65
C TYR A 208 -9.44 11.84 -14.90
N ASN A 209 -9.47 11.22 -16.08
CA ASN A 209 -9.45 11.94 -17.35
C ASN A 209 -10.79 12.63 -17.64
N GLU A 210 -11.91 11.98 -17.27
CA GLU A 210 -13.26 12.55 -17.34
C GLU A 210 -13.46 13.64 -16.29
N SER A 211 -12.85 13.57 -15.10
CA SER A 211 -12.84 14.68 -14.13
C SER A 211 -12.02 15.85 -14.66
N LYS A 212 -10.90 15.60 -15.37
CA LYS A 212 -10.16 16.64 -16.09
C LYS A 212 -10.92 17.27 -17.27
N THR A 213 -11.92 16.58 -17.84
CA THR A 213 -12.76 17.12 -18.94
C THR A 213 -14.06 17.74 -18.43
N LYS A 214 -14.62 17.23 -17.33
CA LYS A 214 -15.76 17.83 -16.62
C LYS A 214 -15.38 19.09 -15.85
N ASP A 215 -14.12 19.23 -15.43
CA ASP A 215 -13.57 20.52 -14.96
C ASP A 215 -13.47 21.59 -16.07
N LYS A 216 -13.81 21.26 -17.33
CA LYS A 216 -13.86 22.21 -18.44
C LYS A 216 -15.23 22.46 -19.04
N GLN A 217 -16.29 21.80 -18.58
CA GLN A 217 -17.63 22.11 -19.09
C GLN A 217 -18.72 21.79 -18.07
N GLU A 218 -19.44 22.86 -17.71
CA GLU A 218 -20.60 22.97 -16.82
C GLU A 218 -20.32 23.23 -15.33
N THR A 219 -19.58 24.32 -15.07
CA THR A 219 -20.02 25.29 -14.04
C THR A 219 -20.58 26.50 -14.79
N PRO A 220 -21.78 27.02 -14.46
CA PRO A 220 -22.26 28.29 -14.97
C PRO A 220 -21.21 29.36 -14.67
N ALA A 221 -20.97 30.27 -15.61
CA ALA A 221 -20.07 31.40 -15.42
C ALA A 221 -20.33 32.11 -14.07
N ALA A 222 -19.42 31.93 -13.11
CA ALA A 222 -19.32 32.74 -11.90
C ALA A 222 -17.90 32.63 -11.30
N GLN A 223 -17.05 33.59 -11.70
CA GLN A 223 -15.85 34.11 -11.03
C GLN A 223 -14.58 33.21 -10.97
N GLY A 224 -13.46 33.80 -11.40
CA GLY A 224 -12.19 33.14 -11.73
C GLY A 224 -11.33 32.67 -10.56
N ASP A 225 -10.06 32.35 -10.87
CA ASP A 225 -9.00 31.91 -9.94
C ASP A 225 -8.87 32.81 -8.69
N ASP A 226 -9.34 34.06 -8.77
CA ASP A 226 -9.43 35.02 -7.66
C ASP A 226 -10.47 34.67 -6.58
N GLY A 227 -11.47 33.84 -6.89
CA GLY A 227 -12.60 33.54 -6.01
C GLY A 227 -12.22 32.62 -4.85
N LEU A 228 -11.60 31.47 -5.14
CA LEU A 228 -11.21 30.50 -4.11
C LEU A 228 -10.07 31.04 -3.24
N ALA A 229 -9.05 31.64 -3.87
CA ALA A 229 -7.93 32.24 -3.15
C ALA A 229 -8.40 33.41 -2.26
N GLY A 230 -9.32 34.24 -2.74
CA GLY A 230 -9.93 35.29 -1.94
C GLY A 230 -10.72 34.76 -0.74
N VAL A 231 -11.49 33.67 -0.90
CA VAL A 231 -12.18 33.03 0.23
C VAL A 231 -11.19 32.51 1.26
N ILE A 232 -10.07 31.91 0.83
CA ILE A 232 -9.02 31.42 1.72
C ILE A 232 -8.37 32.57 2.49
N VAL A 233 -7.95 33.63 1.79
CA VAL A 233 -7.27 34.78 2.40
C VAL A 233 -8.20 35.54 3.36
N ASN A 234 -9.48 35.72 3.00
CA ASN A 234 -10.47 36.33 3.88
C ASN A 234 -10.73 35.47 5.12
N ALA A 235 -10.85 34.14 4.94
CA ALA A 235 -11.02 33.22 6.06
C ALA A 235 -9.78 33.11 6.96
N LEU A 236 -8.62 33.57 6.50
CA LEU A 236 -7.40 33.69 7.31
C LEU A 236 -7.28 35.05 8.01
N GLY A 237 -8.28 35.92 7.88
CA GLY A 237 -8.31 37.24 8.50
C GLY A 237 -7.75 38.37 7.63
N GLY A 238 -7.63 38.16 6.31
CA GLY A 238 -7.15 39.16 5.35
C GLY A 238 -5.68 38.97 4.97
N ALA A 239 -5.26 39.63 3.88
CA ALA A 239 -3.89 39.54 3.35
C ALA A 239 -2.86 40.10 4.35
N GLU A 240 -3.23 41.17 5.04
CA GLU A 240 -2.47 41.83 6.10
C GLU A 240 -2.24 40.94 7.33
N ASN A 241 -3.07 39.92 7.53
CA ASN A 241 -2.92 38.99 8.63
C ASN A 241 -1.92 37.86 8.31
N ILE A 242 -1.56 37.64 7.04
CA ILE A 242 -0.73 36.54 6.58
C ILE A 242 0.73 37.02 6.46
N GLN A 243 1.62 36.48 7.29
CA GLN A 243 3.05 36.82 7.25
C GLN A 243 3.83 35.93 6.29
N THR A 244 3.59 34.63 6.33
CA THR A 244 4.26 33.66 5.46
C THR A 244 3.27 32.60 5.01
N VAL A 245 3.47 32.15 3.78
CA VAL A 245 2.78 31.00 3.22
C VAL A 245 3.86 30.00 2.80
N THR A 246 3.67 28.73 3.19
CA THR A 246 4.46 27.56 2.78
C THR A 246 3.51 26.38 2.61
N ASN A 247 3.97 25.27 2.02
CA ASN A 247 3.18 24.04 2.02
C ASN A 247 4.07 22.81 2.18
N CYS A 248 3.51 21.78 2.80
CA CYS A 248 4.07 20.42 2.73
C CYS A 248 3.23 19.58 1.76
N TYR A 249 3.38 18.25 1.77
CA TYR A 249 2.71 17.36 0.80
C TYR A 249 1.18 17.42 0.82
N THR A 250 0.57 17.73 1.98
CA THR A 250 -0.90 17.73 2.16
C THR A 250 -1.47 18.95 2.87
N ARG A 251 -0.63 19.93 3.27
CA ARG A 251 -1.08 21.05 4.12
C ARG A 251 -0.47 22.37 3.68
N LEU A 252 -1.33 23.38 3.59
CA LEU A 252 -0.93 24.78 3.50
C LEU A 252 -0.55 25.23 4.90
N ARG A 253 0.63 25.80 5.07
CA ARG A 253 1.19 26.23 6.35
C ARG A 253 1.36 27.74 6.30
N LEU A 254 0.73 28.42 7.24
CA LEU A 254 0.73 29.87 7.30
C LEU A 254 1.22 30.32 8.67
N THR A 255 1.96 31.42 8.70
CA THR A 255 2.13 32.20 9.91
C THR A 255 1.23 33.42 9.81
N VAL A 256 0.35 33.61 10.79
CA VAL A 256 -0.58 34.74 10.85
C VAL A 256 -0.28 35.63 12.06
N ASP A 257 -0.64 36.91 12.00
CA ASP A 257 -0.40 37.82 13.13
C ASP A 257 -1.45 37.64 14.25
N LYS A 258 -2.72 37.53 13.84
CA LYS A 258 -3.91 37.40 14.68
C LYS A 258 -4.63 36.08 14.39
N PRO A 259 -4.31 34.99 15.11
CA PRO A 259 -4.94 33.69 14.90
C PRO A 259 -6.44 33.67 15.21
N GLU A 260 -6.93 34.59 16.03
CA GLU A 260 -8.34 34.74 16.39
C GLU A 260 -9.24 35.18 15.21
N LEU A 261 -8.65 35.71 14.13
CA LEU A 261 -9.38 36.10 12.92
C LEU A 261 -9.55 34.94 11.92
N VAL A 262 -9.01 33.76 12.23
CA VAL A 262 -9.08 32.60 11.35
C VAL A 262 -10.43 31.90 11.49
N ASP A 263 -11.20 31.88 10.40
CA ASP A 263 -12.49 31.21 10.32
C ASP A 263 -12.33 29.76 9.83
N GLU A 264 -12.22 28.84 10.78
CA GLU A 264 -12.13 27.41 10.49
C GLU A 264 -13.36 26.86 9.76
N ALA A 265 -14.55 27.42 9.99
CA ALA A 265 -15.79 26.93 9.41
C ALA A 265 -15.85 27.27 7.92
N VAL A 266 -15.42 28.47 7.53
CA VAL A 266 -15.30 28.88 6.11
C VAL A 266 -14.20 28.08 5.41
N LEU A 267 -13.04 27.88 6.05
CA LEU A 267 -11.96 27.08 5.46
C LEU A 267 -12.44 25.64 5.18
N LYS A 268 -13.10 24.98 6.13
CA LYS A 268 -13.62 23.61 5.93
C LYS A 268 -14.81 23.58 4.96
N GLY A 269 -15.75 24.52 5.10
CA GLY A 269 -17.03 24.50 4.39
C GLY A 269 -17.00 25.02 2.95
N GLN A 270 -16.09 25.96 2.63
CA GLN A 270 -16.10 26.66 1.34
C GLN A 270 -14.81 26.47 0.54
N THR A 271 -13.71 26.05 1.17
CA THR A 271 -12.41 25.89 0.48
C THR A 271 -12.03 24.43 0.24
N GLY A 272 -12.81 23.48 0.76
CA GLY A 272 -12.54 22.05 0.65
C GLY A 272 -11.41 21.57 1.57
N ALA A 273 -11.11 22.30 2.65
CA ALA A 273 -10.15 21.87 3.66
C ALA A 273 -10.72 20.70 4.50
N ASN A 274 -9.95 19.63 4.64
CA ASN A 274 -10.30 18.48 5.48
C ASN A 274 -10.06 18.73 6.98
N GLY A 275 -9.34 19.80 7.31
CA GLY A 275 -8.99 20.14 8.69
C GLY A 275 -8.23 21.45 8.76
N VAL A 276 -8.34 22.12 9.90
CA VAL A 276 -7.57 23.32 10.24
C VAL A 276 -6.95 23.07 11.61
N ILE A 277 -5.67 23.42 11.76
CA ILE A 277 -4.91 23.29 13.01
C ILE A 277 -4.32 24.67 13.30
N ILE A 278 -4.72 25.26 14.42
CA ILE A 278 -4.20 26.56 14.88
C ILE A 278 -3.37 26.31 16.14
N LYS A 279 -2.11 26.74 16.12
CA LYS A 279 -1.21 26.71 17.29
C LYS A 279 -0.42 28.00 17.34
N ASP A 280 -0.76 28.86 18.31
CA ASP A 280 -0.25 30.22 18.41
C ASP A 280 -0.46 30.95 17.07
N LYS A 281 0.60 31.50 16.49
CA LYS A 281 0.58 32.16 15.17
C LYS A 281 0.65 31.19 13.97
N ASN A 282 0.81 29.90 14.20
CA ASN A 282 0.94 28.91 13.13
C ASN A 282 -0.43 28.29 12.79
N VAL A 283 -0.84 28.43 11.53
CA VAL A 283 -2.06 27.86 10.99
C VAL A 283 -1.71 26.80 9.95
N GLN A 284 -2.29 25.62 10.06
CA GLN A 284 -2.17 24.58 9.03
C GLN A 284 -3.56 24.21 8.50
N VAL A 285 -3.74 24.32 7.19
CA VAL A 285 -4.97 23.96 6.50
C VAL A 285 -4.72 22.71 5.65
N VAL A 286 -5.48 21.65 5.89
CA VAL A 286 -5.28 20.33 5.28
C VAL A 286 -6.05 20.24 3.98
N TYR A 287 -5.35 20.47 2.87
CA TYR A 287 -5.91 20.37 1.52
C TYR A 287 -5.60 19.03 0.83
N GLY A 288 -4.78 18.14 1.37
CA GLY A 288 -4.42 16.90 0.66
C GLY A 288 -3.61 17.18 -0.62
N LEU A 289 -3.76 16.35 -1.65
CA LEU A 289 -2.89 16.36 -2.83
C LEU A 289 -3.00 17.64 -3.68
N GLN A 290 -4.08 18.41 -3.53
CA GLN A 290 -4.28 19.68 -4.24
C GLN A 290 -3.56 20.87 -3.59
N VAL A 291 -2.84 20.68 -2.48
CA VAL A 291 -2.21 21.77 -1.72
C VAL A 291 -1.29 22.66 -2.55
N THR A 292 -0.54 22.11 -3.52
CA THR A 292 0.36 22.91 -4.38
C THR A 292 -0.41 23.84 -5.30
N SER A 293 -1.58 23.40 -5.79
CA SER A 293 -2.47 24.24 -6.61
C SER A 293 -3.09 25.36 -5.77
N VAL A 294 -3.52 25.03 -4.55
CA VAL A 294 -4.07 26.01 -3.60
C VAL A 294 -3.00 27.04 -3.22
N ARG A 295 -1.76 26.59 -2.97
CA ARG A 295 -0.64 27.47 -2.67
C ARG A 295 -0.42 28.50 -3.78
N LYS A 296 -0.36 28.04 -5.02
CA LYS A 296 -0.16 28.90 -6.19
C LYS A 296 -1.28 29.94 -6.34
N ALA A 297 -2.53 29.54 -6.13
CA ALA A 297 -3.66 30.47 -6.19
C ALA A 297 -3.60 31.54 -5.08
N VAL A 298 -3.23 31.15 -3.86
CA VAL A 298 -3.03 32.08 -2.74
C VAL A 298 -1.86 33.02 -2.99
N ASP A 299 -0.74 32.55 -3.54
CA ASP A 299 0.40 33.41 -3.89
C ASP A 299 0.03 34.45 -4.93
N ASN A 300 -0.66 34.04 -6.00
CA ASN A 300 -1.14 34.95 -7.03
C ASN A 300 -2.06 36.02 -6.45
N TYR A 301 -2.99 35.62 -5.57
CA TYR A 301 -3.92 36.54 -4.92
C TYR A 301 -3.24 37.53 -3.97
N LEU A 302 -2.18 37.09 -3.27
CA LEU A 302 -1.38 37.93 -2.38
C LEU A 302 -0.31 38.75 -3.12
N GLY A 303 -0.17 38.60 -4.44
CA GLY A 303 0.88 39.26 -5.22
C GLY A 303 2.29 38.76 -4.93
N LEU A 304 2.43 37.52 -4.43
CA LEU A 304 3.69 36.87 -4.08
C LEU A 304 4.26 36.11 -5.29
N GLU A 305 4.41 36.75 -6.45
CA GLU A 305 5.06 36.11 -7.59
C GLU A 305 6.60 36.06 -7.37
N GLY A 306 7.18 34.86 -7.24
CA GLY A 306 8.62 34.64 -7.44
C GLY A 306 9.45 34.03 -6.31
N THR A 307 8.86 33.28 -5.36
CA THR A 307 9.67 32.47 -4.42
C THR A 307 9.33 30.99 -4.58
N GLU A 308 9.99 30.35 -5.56
CA GLU A 308 10.19 28.89 -5.54
C GLU A 308 11.22 28.49 -4.46
#